data_AF-A0A821N2N4-F1
#
_entry.id   AF-A0A821N2N4-F1
#
_cell.length_a   1.000
_cell.length_b   1.000
_cell.length_c   1.000
_cell.angle_alpha   90.00
_cell.angle_beta   90.00
_cell.angle_gamma   90.00
#
_symmetry.space_group_name_H-M   'P 1'
#
loop_
_entity.id
_entity.type
_entity.pdbx_description
1 polymer ?
#
loop_
_entity_poly.entity_id
_entity_poly.type
_entity_poly.pdbx_seq_one_letter_code
_entity_poly.pdbx_strand_id
1 'polypeptide(L)'
;MQEEHEDKMEYWSELYILMQEEEEAALAAASEPMRNYLINHIFPTLTPALLEVAKLRPDDPIDFLAEYLFKLNPSGKMLEPGYNLQAEKLLGKIKILDDALKDLDINIDPLLPPEAAVDDPKPKNINSMSAL
;
A
#
# COMPACT_ATOMS: atom_id res chain seq x y z
N MET A 1 -39.66 -32.70 -39.04
CA MET A 1 -40.21 -32.42 -37.69
C MET A 1 -39.16 -32.67 -36.61
N GLN A 2 -38.36 -33.74 -36.67
CA GLN A 2 -37.27 -34.03 -35.72
C GLN A 2 -36.01 -33.19 -36.00
N GLU A 3 -35.60 -33.13 -37.27
CA GLU A 3 -34.49 -32.30 -37.78
C GLU A 3 -34.66 -30.80 -37.44
N GLU A 4 -35.84 -30.23 -37.66
CA GLU A 4 -36.14 -28.83 -37.30
C GLU A 4 -36.04 -28.56 -35.78
N HIS A 5 -36.28 -29.58 -34.95
CA HIS A 5 -36.10 -29.48 -33.50
C HIS A 5 -34.61 -29.54 -33.12
N GLU A 6 -33.83 -30.36 -33.82
CA GLU A 6 -32.38 -30.47 -33.65
C GLU A 6 -31.68 -29.18 -34.10
N ASP A 7 -32.02 -28.64 -35.27
CA ASP A 7 -31.49 -27.36 -35.78
C ASP A 7 -31.80 -26.21 -34.82
N LYS A 8 -33.01 -26.18 -34.25
CA LYS A 8 -33.39 -25.20 -33.24
C LYS A 8 -32.55 -25.38 -31.98
N MET A 9 -32.36 -26.62 -31.51
CA MET A 9 -31.55 -26.89 -30.32
C MET A 9 -30.09 -26.48 -30.53
N GLU A 10 -29.51 -26.78 -31.69
CA GLU A 10 -28.15 -26.38 -32.05
C GLU A 10 -28.03 -24.85 -32.06
N TYR A 11 -28.94 -24.16 -32.77
CA TYR A 11 -28.99 -22.70 -32.80
C TYR A 11 -29.09 -22.07 -31.40
N TRP A 12 -29.98 -22.58 -30.54
CA TRP A 12 -30.12 -22.08 -29.16
C TRP A 12 -28.89 -22.37 -28.31
N SER A 13 -28.22 -23.50 -28.54
CA SER A 13 -26.99 -23.86 -27.82
C SER A 13 -25.80 -22.97 -28.20
N GLU A 14 -25.65 -22.67 -29.50
CA GLU A 14 -24.64 -21.73 -29.99
C GLU A 14 -24.90 -20.32 -29.44
N LEU A 15 -26.16 -19.90 -29.45
CA LEU A 15 -26.55 -18.59 -28.91
C LEU A 15 -26.27 -18.49 -27.41
N TYR A 16 -26.51 -19.57 -26.66
CA TYR A 16 -26.23 -19.63 -25.23
C TYR A 16 -24.72 -19.55 -24.94
N ILE A 17 -23.90 -20.26 -25.71
CA ILE A 17 -22.42 -20.20 -25.60
C ILE A 17 -21.94 -18.76 -25.83
N LEU A 18 -22.43 -18.12 -26.90
CA LEU A 18 -22.06 -16.74 -27.22
C LEU A 18 -22.44 -15.77 -26.10
N MET A 19 -23.64 -15.94 -25.52
CA MET A 19 -24.09 -15.11 -24.40
C MET A 19 -23.22 -15.32 -23.15
N GLN A 20 -22.83 -16.56 -22.86
CA GLN A 20 -21.95 -16.87 -21.73
C GLN A 20 -20.56 -16.24 -21.91
N GLU A 21 -19.98 -16.31 -23.11
CA GLU A 21 -18.69 -15.66 -23.40
C GLU A 21 -18.76 -14.14 -23.23
N GLU A 22 -19.84 -13.51 -23.64
CA GLU A 22 -20.06 -12.07 -23.46
C GLU A 22 -20.19 -11.70 -21.97
N GLU A 23 -20.92 -12.50 -21.19
CA GLU A 23 -21.03 -12.33 -19.73
C GLU A 23 -19.65 -12.46 -19.05
N GLU A 24 -18.87 -13.48 -19.40
CA GLU A 24 -17.53 -13.69 -18.88
C GLU A 24 -16.58 -12.52 -19.25
N ALA A 25 -16.67 -12.00 -20.48
CA ALA A 25 -15.89 -10.85 -20.92
C ALA A 25 -16.27 -9.56 -20.17
N ALA A 26 -17.57 -9.33 -19.95
CA ALA A 26 -18.06 -8.19 -19.18
C ALA A 26 -17.59 -8.25 -17.72
N LEU A 27 -17.62 -9.44 -17.11
CA LEU A 27 -17.10 -9.67 -15.76
C LEU A 27 -15.58 -9.46 -15.70
N ALA A 28 -14.83 -9.92 -16.72
CA ALA A 28 -13.40 -9.70 -16.80
C ALA A 28 -13.06 -8.20 -16.88
N ALA A 29 -13.76 -7.44 -17.73
CA ALA A 29 -13.62 -5.99 -17.84
C ALA A 29 -13.97 -5.26 -16.53
N ALA A 30 -15.04 -5.67 -15.85
CA ALA A 30 -15.39 -5.11 -14.54
C ALA A 30 -14.32 -5.39 -13.47
N SER A 31 -13.62 -6.54 -13.56
CA SER A 31 -12.53 -6.90 -12.67
C SER A 31 -11.19 -6.22 -12.99
N GLU A 32 -11.07 -5.61 -14.18
CA GLU A 32 -9.82 -5.07 -14.71
C GLU A 32 -9.16 -4.01 -13.82
N PRO A 33 -9.88 -3.02 -13.23
CA PRO A 33 -9.26 -2.04 -12.33
C PRO A 33 -8.60 -2.68 -11.11
N MET A 34 -9.25 -3.70 -10.53
CA MET A 34 -8.71 -4.45 -9.39
C MET A 34 -7.51 -5.29 -9.80
N ARG A 35 -7.60 -5.98 -10.94
CA ARG A 35 -6.49 -6.77 -11.49
C ARG A 35 -5.26 -5.90 -11.76
N ASN A 36 -5.44 -4.75 -12.40
CA ASN A 36 -4.37 -3.81 -12.70
C ASN A 36 -3.73 -3.27 -11.42
N TYR A 37 -4.52 -2.97 -10.40
CA TYR A 37 -3.99 -2.57 -9.09
C TYR A 37 -3.10 -3.66 -8.48
N LEU A 38 -3.56 -4.91 -8.47
CA LEU A 38 -2.79 -6.04 -7.94
C LEU A 38 -1.48 -6.26 -8.72
N ILE A 39 -1.55 -6.24 -10.05
CA ILE A 39 -0.39 -6.43 -10.93
C ILE A 39 0.64 -5.31 -10.76
N ASN A 40 0.20 -4.06 -10.64
CA ASN A 40 1.10 -2.91 -10.60
C ASN A 40 1.69 -2.66 -9.21
N HIS A 41 0.98 -3.00 -8.14
CA HIS A 41 1.39 -2.62 -6.79
C HIS A 41 1.74 -3.80 -5.88
N ILE A 42 1.06 -4.94 -6.01
CA ILE A 42 1.20 -6.07 -5.08
C ILE A 42 2.12 -7.15 -5.66
N PHE A 43 1.90 -7.55 -6.92
CA PHE A 43 2.61 -8.66 -7.55
C PHE A 43 4.12 -8.48 -7.63
N PRO A 44 4.68 -7.28 -7.92
CA PRO A 44 6.13 -7.10 -8.01
C PRO A 44 6.86 -7.46 -6.71
N THR A 45 6.20 -7.25 -5.57
CA THR A 45 6.74 -7.53 -4.24
C THR A 45 6.38 -8.94 -3.78
N LEU A 46 5.15 -9.38 -4.03
CA LEU A 46 4.63 -10.64 -3.51
C LEU A 46 5.16 -11.87 -4.27
N THR A 47 5.30 -11.78 -5.60
CA THR A 47 5.77 -12.88 -6.45
C THR A 47 7.14 -13.42 -6.05
N PRO A 48 8.20 -12.59 -5.90
CA PRO A 48 9.51 -13.09 -5.47
C PRO A 48 9.47 -13.68 -4.06
N ALA A 49 8.68 -13.08 -3.15
CA ALA A 49 8.54 -13.57 -1.78
C ALA A 49 7.89 -14.97 -1.73
N LEU A 50 6.83 -15.19 -2.51
CA LEU A 50 6.18 -16.50 -2.66
C LEU A 50 7.11 -17.54 -3.30
N LEU A 51 7.96 -17.11 -4.23
CA LEU A 51 8.93 -17.99 -4.87
C LEU A 51 10.02 -18.44 -3.89
N GLU A 52 10.43 -17.59 -2.95
CA GLU A 52 11.33 -17.96 -1.85
C GLU A 52 10.66 -18.91 -0.85
N VAL A 53 9.38 -18.71 -0.50
CA VAL A 53 8.60 -19.65 0.31
C VAL A 53 8.56 -21.03 -0.34
N ALA A 54 8.30 -21.08 -1.66
CA ALA A 54 8.23 -22.34 -2.40
C ALA A 54 9.58 -23.08 -2.45
N LYS A 55 10.70 -22.36 -2.50
CA LYS A 55 12.05 -22.92 -2.47
C LYS A 55 12.43 -23.46 -1.09
N LEU A 56 12.25 -22.65 -0.05
CA LEU A 56 12.74 -22.95 1.29
C LEU A 56 11.83 -23.89 2.06
N ARG A 57 10.53 -23.93 1.72
CA ARG A 57 9.49 -24.70 2.41
C ARG A 57 9.64 -24.65 3.94
N PRO A 58 9.57 -23.44 4.54
CA PRO A 58 9.66 -23.27 5.98
C PRO A 58 8.49 -23.95 6.69
N ASP A 59 8.67 -24.26 7.98
CA ASP A 59 7.63 -24.88 8.82
C ASP A 59 6.38 -23.99 8.96
N ASP A 60 6.58 -22.66 9.00
CA ASP A 60 5.51 -21.66 8.91
C ASP A 60 5.70 -20.75 7.69
N PRO A 61 5.03 -21.02 6.55
CA PRO A 61 5.16 -20.22 5.34
C PRO A 61 4.50 -18.84 5.44
N ILE A 62 3.54 -18.66 6.34
CA ILE A 62 2.83 -17.38 6.49
C ILE A 62 3.72 -16.41 7.24
N ASP A 63 4.30 -16.85 8.37
CA ASP A 63 5.19 -16.02 9.18
C ASP A 63 6.47 -15.65 8.41
N PHE A 64 7.07 -16.62 7.72
CA PHE A 64 8.22 -16.36 6.85
C PHE A 64 7.92 -15.32 5.77
N LEU A 65 6.73 -15.42 5.13
CA LEU A 65 6.32 -14.47 4.10
C LEU A 65 6.12 -13.07 4.69
N ALA A 66 5.49 -12.98 5.87
CA ALA A 66 5.28 -11.71 6.56
C ALA A 66 6.62 -11.04 6.90
N GLU A 67 7.56 -11.78 7.49
CA GLU A 67 8.91 -11.28 7.75
C GLU A 67 9.63 -10.80 6.49
N TYR A 68 9.52 -11.57 5.39
CA TYR A 68 10.12 -11.21 4.11
C TYR A 68 9.56 -9.88 3.60
N LEU A 69 8.24 -9.69 3.66
CA LEU A 69 7.59 -8.47 3.23
C LEU A 69 7.93 -7.28 4.15
N PHE A 70 8.05 -7.48 5.47
CA PHE A 70 8.47 -6.43 6.39
C PHE A 70 9.90 -5.95 6.12
N LYS A 71 10.81 -6.85 5.75
CA LYS A 71 12.19 -6.48 5.36
C LYS A 71 12.24 -5.56 4.14
N LEU A 72 11.25 -5.66 3.24
CA LEU A 72 11.14 -4.79 2.06
C LEU A 72 10.57 -3.40 2.37
N ASN A 73 9.94 -3.23 3.54
CA ASN A 73 9.50 -1.93 4.04
C ASN A 73 9.99 -1.68 5.48
N PRO A 74 11.30 -1.42 5.66
CA PRO A 74 11.91 -1.29 6.97
C PRO A 74 11.41 -0.07 7.75
N SER A 75 10.77 0.89 7.08
CA SER A 75 10.21 2.07 7.74
C SER A 75 9.03 1.71 8.62
N GLY A 76 8.17 0.75 8.21
CA GLY A 76 6.94 0.38 8.92
C GLY A 76 5.91 1.52 9.09
N LYS A 77 6.30 2.77 8.84
CA LYS A 77 5.52 3.98 9.12
C LYS A 77 4.18 4.01 8.42
N MET A 78 4.07 3.34 7.27
CA MET A 78 2.79 3.15 6.58
C MET A 78 1.71 2.48 7.43
N LEU A 79 2.09 1.75 8.47
CA LEU A 79 1.17 1.07 9.40
C LEU A 79 0.83 1.94 10.62
N GLU A 80 1.47 3.10 10.79
CA GLU A 80 1.20 3.99 11.92
C GLU A 80 -0.12 4.74 11.74
N PRO A 81 -0.97 4.84 12.79
CA PRO A 81 -2.16 5.66 12.74
C PRO A 81 -1.82 7.12 12.45
N GLY A 82 -2.42 7.68 11.39
CA GLY A 82 -2.18 9.08 10.98
C GLY A 82 -1.02 9.27 10.00
N TYR A 83 -0.38 8.20 9.53
CA TYR A 83 0.64 8.30 8.49
C TYR A 83 0.09 8.80 7.15
N ASN A 84 0.77 9.78 6.54
CA ASN A 84 0.46 10.29 5.22
C ASN A 84 1.73 10.41 4.37
N LEU A 85 1.78 9.65 3.28
CA LEU A 85 2.93 9.60 2.36
C LEU A 85 3.26 10.96 1.72
N GLN A 86 2.24 11.77 1.42
CA GLN A 86 2.45 13.10 0.84
C GLN A 86 3.08 14.04 1.86
N ALA A 87 2.62 14.00 3.11
CA ALA A 87 3.17 14.81 4.19
C ALA A 87 4.64 14.43 4.47
N GLU A 88 4.98 13.15 4.48
CA GLU A 88 6.38 12.71 4.67
C GLU A 88 7.27 13.16 3.51
N LYS A 89 6.80 13.04 2.25
CA LYS A 89 7.52 13.56 1.08
C LYS A 89 7.69 15.08 1.14
N LEU A 90 6.67 15.81 1.58
CA LEU A 90 6.73 17.26 1.72
C LEU A 90 7.74 17.65 2.81
N LEU A 91 7.70 17.00 3.97
CA LEU A 91 8.65 17.22 5.05
C LEU A 91 10.09 16.94 4.61
N GLY A 92 10.31 15.89 3.81
CA GLY A 92 11.61 15.62 3.20
C GLY A 92 12.11 16.76 2.32
N LYS A 93 11.25 17.31 1.46
CA LYS A 93 11.58 18.48 0.62
C LYS A 93 11.87 19.73 1.46
N ILE A 94 11.09 19.96 2.52
CA ILE A 94 11.29 21.09 3.44
C ILE A 94 12.64 20.97 4.15
N LYS A 95 13.03 19.77 4.62
CA LYS A 95 14.34 19.55 5.24
C LYS A 95 15.49 19.84 4.28
N ILE A 96 15.40 19.34 3.04
CA ILE A 96 16.42 19.61 2.01
C ILE A 96 16.55 21.12 1.76
N LEU A 97 15.41 21.83 1.72
CA LEU A 97 15.41 23.28 1.58
C LEU A 97 16.03 23.99 2.78
N ASP A 98 15.71 23.57 4.01
CA ASP A 98 16.28 24.11 5.25
C ASP A 98 17.80 23.94 5.32
N ASP A 99 18.30 22.76 4.93
CA ASP A 99 19.74 22.48 4.88
C ASP A 99 20.44 23.33 3.80
N ALA A 100 19.83 23.48 2.62
CA ALA A 100 20.36 24.37 1.58
C ALA A 100 20.34 25.86 1.99
N LEU A 101 19.39 26.27 2.83
CA LEU A 101 19.28 27.63 3.34
C LEU A 101 20.35 27.94 4.39
N LYS A 102 20.71 26.96 5.24
CA LYS A 102 21.81 27.07 6.21
C LYS A 102 23.15 27.35 5.53
N ASP A 103 23.38 26.76 4.36
CA ASP A 103 24.60 26.99 3.58
C ASP A 103 24.69 28.40 2.98
N LEU A 104 23.57 29.15 2.92
CA LEU A 104 23.49 30.46 2.28
C LEU A 104 23.56 31.66 3.25
N ASP A 105 23.75 31.43 4.56
CA ASP A 105 23.85 32.44 5.62
C ASP A 105 22.75 33.53 5.56
N ILE A 106 21.51 33.11 5.25
CA ILE A 106 20.34 34.00 5.21
C ILE A 106 19.72 34.05 6.61
N ASN A 107 19.86 35.19 7.30
CA ASN A 107 19.17 35.41 8.57
C ASN A 107 17.70 35.79 8.32
N ILE A 108 16.80 34.82 8.48
CA ILE A 108 15.35 35.05 8.36
C ILE A 108 14.82 35.34 9.76
N ASP A 109 14.30 36.56 9.95
CA ASP A 109 13.64 36.93 11.20
C ASP A 109 12.41 36.04 11.43
N PRO A 110 12.21 35.52 12.65
CA PRO A 110 11.06 34.68 12.97
C PRO A 110 9.74 35.38 12.62
N LEU A 111 8.88 34.69 11.85
CA LEU A 111 7.56 35.20 11.47
C LEU A 111 6.63 35.42 12.68
N LEU A 112 6.91 34.75 13.80
CA LEU A 112 6.17 34.90 15.04
C LEU A 112 6.96 35.80 16.03
N PRO A 113 6.30 36.81 16.61
CA PRO A 113 6.89 37.60 17.67
C PRO A 113 7.16 36.71 18.91
N PRO A 114 8.21 37.01 19.69
CA PRO A 114 8.69 36.15 20.78
C PRO A 114 7.63 35.85 21.84
N GLU A 115 6.67 36.76 22.03
CA GLU A 115 5.49 36.62 22.88
C GLU A 115 4.51 35.49 22.47
N ALA A 116 4.64 34.93 21.26
CA ALA A 116 3.82 33.83 20.76
C ALA A 116 4.51 32.46 20.83
N ALA A 117 5.73 32.39 21.40
CA ALA A 117 6.40 31.11 21.65
C ALA A 117 5.61 30.31 22.69
N VAL A 118 5.10 29.14 22.30
CA VAL A 118 4.47 28.20 23.22
C VAL A 118 5.59 27.56 24.04
N ASP A 119 5.53 27.72 25.36
CA ASP A 119 6.49 27.14 26.31
C ASP A 119 6.48 25.61 26.15
N ASP A 120 7.57 25.04 25.61
CA ASP A 120 7.68 23.58 25.43
C ASP A 120 7.47 22.90 26.79
N PRO A 121 6.61 21.86 26.88
CA PRO A 121 6.36 21.20 28.15
C PRO A 121 7.66 20.53 28.61
N LYS A 122 8.33 21.14 29.60
CA LYS A 122 9.51 20.59 30.26
C LYS A 122 9.23 19.13 30.67
N PRO A 123 10.14 18.19 30.38
CA PRO A 123 9.97 16.81 30.78
C PRO A 123 9.92 16.75 32.31
N LYS A 124 8.73 16.44 32.86
CA LYS A 124 8.59 16.19 34.30
C LYS A 124 9.32 14.89 34.60
N ASN A 125 10.45 15.00 35.31
CA ASN A 125 11.17 13.85 35.80
C ASN A 125 10.36 13.23 36.95
N ILE A 126 9.63 12.15 36.64
CA ILE A 126 8.83 11.43 37.63
C ILE A 126 9.78 10.48 38.36
N ASN A 127 10.24 10.87 39.55
CA ASN A 127 10.94 9.95 40.43
C ASN A 127 9.95 8.86 40.89
N SER A 128 10.22 7.61 40.52
CA SER A 128 9.49 6.45 41.03
C SER A 128 9.75 6.31 42.53
N MET A 129 8.76 6.66 43.35
CA MET A 129 8.79 6.27 44.77
C MET A 129 8.78 4.75 44.86
N SER A 130 9.79 4.18 45.52
CA SER A 130 9.78 2.78 45.95
C SER A 130 8.65 2.56 46.94
N ALA A 131 7.80 1.58 46.66
CA ALA A 131 6.81 1.09 47.61
C ALA A 131 7.53 0.22 48.66
N LEU A 132 7.36 0.58 49.93
CA LEU A 132 7.56 -0.28 51.11
C LEU A 132 6.21 -0.85 51.51
#